data_AF-A0AAD1RXD9-F1
#
_entry.id   AF-A0AAD1RXD9-F1
#
_cell.length_a   1.000
_cell.length_b   1.000
_cell.length_c   1.000
_cell.angle_alpha   90.00
_cell.angle_beta   90.00
_cell.angle_gamma   90.00
#
_symmetry.space_group_name_H-M   'P 1'
#
loop_
_entity.id
_entity.type
_entity.pdbx_description
1 polymer ?
#
loop_
_entity_poly.entity_id
_entity_poly.type
_entity_poly.pdbx_seq_one_letter_code
_entity_poly.pdbx_strand_id
1 'polypeptide(L)'
;MSPAWLILLLMLCGSSSTVSIRYEKFYQKQSLGFSVDNRISCIGCILLVSLTEQLAQVHNSSIQDAMELLCSYLPEKPNVSGLCTVLIEIYGAEIIKLLNHKWNGDVVCHAMKLCNNDPDQPVCHIYQQPKGGIRKAIMQAEKTVKQSNFMKKSEIVSNVYLKLCSLPILRNICDAMETSTPLEDFDHDNFSGFPTLRGYHWRGRDCNDFDMSIYPGKRPRDWDALNDSNCNGIWGFDPEDGIPHEKKFCEGTDTKGIIVLGDSAAAHFHIPPQWMTALNMSKETFADLPMALSNELDWPQFSLYTGFQNSTNGNLNRCNHRDYQSIARN
;
A
#
# COMPACT_ATOMS: atom_id res chain seq x y z
N MET A 1 3.56 8.51 26.96
CA MET A 1 4.33 7.29 26.63
C MET A 1 3.31 6.23 26.22
N SER A 2 3.30 5.86 24.94
CA SER A 2 2.23 5.04 24.35
C SER A 2 2.17 3.63 24.99
N PRO A 3 0.97 3.11 25.35
CA PRO A 3 0.79 1.79 25.94
C PRO A 3 1.19 0.62 25.01
N ALA A 4 1.51 0.90 23.74
CA ALA A 4 1.91 -0.10 22.74
C ALA A 4 3.16 -0.91 23.12
N TRP A 5 4.01 -0.42 24.03
CA TRP A 5 5.22 -1.15 24.45
C TRP A 5 4.99 -2.16 25.58
N LEU A 6 3.90 -2.03 26.38
CA LEU A 6 3.63 -2.96 27.48
C LEU A 6 3.08 -4.31 26.99
N ILE A 7 2.36 -4.32 25.87
CA ILE A 7 1.77 -5.53 25.28
C ILE A 7 2.86 -6.41 24.65
N LEU A 8 3.94 -5.82 24.14
CA LEU A 8 5.07 -6.56 23.57
C LEU A 8 5.91 -7.28 24.64
N LEU A 9 5.95 -6.76 25.87
CA LEU A 9 6.69 -7.34 27.00
C LEU A 9 5.91 -8.44 27.72
N LEU A 10 4.57 -8.39 27.71
CA LEU A 10 3.72 -9.41 28.35
C LEU A 10 3.58 -10.70 27.51
N MET A 11 3.84 -10.66 26.20
CA MET A 11 3.76 -11.85 25.34
C MET A 11 5.02 -12.74 25.34
N LEU A 12 6.11 -12.32 25.99
CA LEU A 12 7.34 -13.11 26.13
C LEU A 12 7.34 -14.02 27.37
N CYS A 13 6.26 -14.05 28.15
CA CYS A 13 6.12 -14.94 29.31
C CYS A 13 4.72 -15.57 29.32
N GLY A 14 4.49 -16.56 28.45
CA GLY A 14 3.21 -17.27 28.35
C GLY A 14 3.43 -18.77 28.27
N SER A 15 3.49 -19.43 29.42
CA SER A 15 3.45 -20.88 29.54
C SER A 15 2.12 -21.46 29.03
N SER A 16 2.23 -22.60 28.36
CA SER A 16 1.19 -23.45 27.79
C SER A 16 -0.14 -23.48 28.53
N SER A 17 -1.23 -23.27 27.80
CA SER A 17 -2.52 -23.94 28.03
C SER A 17 -3.34 -23.92 26.74
N THR A 18 -3.66 -25.11 26.25
CA THR A 18 -4.47 -25.37 25.07
C THR A 18 -5.96 -25.20 25.39
N VAL A 19 -6.65 -24.32 24.68
CA VAL A 19 -8.13 -24.29 24.68
C VAL A 19 -8.60 -24.59 23.26
N SER A 20 -9.23 -25.75 23.12
CA SER A 20 -9.90 -26.21 21.90
C SER A 20 -11.31 -25.63 21.87
N ILE A 21 -11.64 -24.84 20.84
CA ILE A 21 -13.02 -24.47 20.54
C ILE A 21 -13.33 -24.89 19.11
N ARG A 22 -14.34 -25.76 19.00
CA ARG A 22 -14.85 -26.38 17.79
C ARG A 22 -16.00 -25.52 17.24
N TYR A 23 -15.83 -24.93 16.06
CA TYR A 23 -16.93 -24.40 15.26
C TYR A 23 -16.95 -25.11 13.90
N GLU A 24 -18.02 -25.87 13.65
CA GLU A 24 -18.33 -26.39 12.32
C GLU A 24 -19.25 -25.41 11.56
N LYS A 25 -18.85 -25.20 10.29
CA LYS A 25 -19.65 -25.16 9.07
C LYS A 25 -20.15 -23.83 8.43
N PHE A 26 -19.80 -23.77 7.14
CA PHE A 26 -20.44 -23.12 5.99
C PHE A 26 -20.32 -21.61 5.81
N TYR A 27 -19.19 -21.18 5.22
CA TYR A 27 -19.19 -20.23 4.10
C TYR A 27 -18.12 -20.64 3.08
N GLN A 28 -18.58 -21.13 1.94
CA GLN A 28 -17.77 -21.30 0.74
C GLN A 28 -17.88 -20.01 -0.06
N LYS A 29 -16.91 -19.09 0.10
CA LYS A 29 -16.74 -17.95 -0.79
C LYS A 29 -15.27 -17.57 -0.87
N GLN A 30 -14.68 -18.00 -1.98
CA GLN A 30 -13.48 -17.49 -2.63
C GLN A 30 -12.38 -16.95 -1.70
N SER A 31 -11.48 -17.85 -1.31
CA SER A 31 -10.18 -17.48 -0.76
C SER A 31 -9.47 -16.52 -1.72
N LEU A 32 -9.38 -15.23 -1.37
CA LEU A 32 -8.32 -14.37 -1.89
C LEU A 32 -7.00 -14.83 -1.24
N GLY A 33 -6.53 -16.00 -1.67
CA GLY A 33 -5.11 -16.28 -1.56
C GLY A 33 -4.42 -15.24 -2.43
N PHE A 34 -3.47 -14.49 -1.87
CA PHE A 34 -2.52 -13.71 -2.66
C PHE A 34 -1.62 -14.70 -3.40
N SER A 35 -2.19 -15.41 -4.37
CA SER A 35 -1.44 -15.92 -5.51
C SER A 35 -0.88 -14.67 -6.16
N VAL A 36 0.41 -14.39 -6.00
CA VAL A 36 1.05 -13.38 -6.84
C VAL A 36 0.78 -13.85 -8.26
N ASP A 37 -0.12 -13.17 -8.93
CA ASP A 37 -0.44 -13.46 -10.32
C ASP A 37 0.89 -13.46 -11.07
N ASN A 38 1.19 -14.50 -11.85
CA ASN A 38 2.43 -14.56 -12.62
C ASN A 38 2.64 -13.30 -13.48
N ARG A 39 1.56 -12.56 -13.80
CA ARG A 39 1.63 -11.23 -14.41
C ARG A 39 2.26 -10.17 -13.52
N ILE A 40 1.89 -10.08 -12.24
CA ILE A 40 2.47 -9.12 -11.29
C ILE A 40 3.94 -9.45 -11.04
N SER A 41 4.26 -10.74 -10.83
CA SER A 41 5.65 -11.20 -10.73
C SER A 41 6.47 -10.83 -11.96
N CYS A 42 5.89 -10.98 -13.15
CA CYS A 42 6.56 -10.63 -14.40
C CYS A 42 6.84 -9.13 -14.52
N ILE A 43 5.82 -8.29 -14.32
CA ILE A 43 5.95 -6.83 -14.38
C ILE A 43 6.95 -6.34 -13.34
N GLY A 44 6.85 -6.83 -12.10
CA GLY A 44 7.77 -6.48 -11.02
C GLY A 44 9.21 -6.88 -11.32
N CYS A 45 9.42 -8.09 -11.86
CA CYS A 45 10.75 -8.53 -12.28
C CYS A 45 11.33 -7.62 -13.35
N ILE A 46 10.57 -7.36 -14.43
CA ILE A 46 11.08 -6.55 -15.54
C ILE A 46 11.45 -5.16 -15.02
N LEU A 47 10.56 -4.52 -14.26
CA LEU A 47 10.80 -3.20 -13.69
C LEU A 47 12.05 -3.15 -12.79
N LEU A 48 12.22 -4.10 -11.88
CA LEU A 48 13.37 -4.14 -10.97
C LEU A 48 14.69 -4.41 -11.71
N VAL A 49 14.69 -5.35 -12.67
CA VAL A 49 15.88 -5.65 -13.49
C VAL A 49 16.25 -4.45 -14.34
N SER A 50 15.26 -3.81 -14.97
CA SER A 50 15.43 -2.59 -15.75
C SER A 50 15.95 -1.42 -14.93
N LEU A 51 15.46 -1.24 -13.71
CA LEU A 51 15.95 -0.21 -12.80
C LEU A 51 17.37 -0.48 -12.33
N THR A 52 17.69 -1.73 -12.02
CA THR A 52 19.03 -2.16 -11.64
C THR A 52 20.03 -1.87 -12.76
N GLU A 53 19.69 -2.25 -13.99
CA GLU A 53 20.53 -1.99 -15.16
C GLU A 53 20.74 -0.48 -15.38
N GLN A 54 19.67 0.33 -15.27
CA GLN A 54 19.76 1.79 -15.40
C GLN A 54 20.61 2.41 -14.29
N LEU A 55 20.44 2.00 -13.03
CA LEU A 55 21.25 2.50 -11.92
C LEU A 55 22.74 2.16 -12.09
N ALA A 56 23.05 0.94 -12.53
CA ALA A 56 24.43 0.55 -12.83
C ALA A 56 25.06 1.42 -13.92
N GLN A 57 24.28 1.79 -14.94
CA GLN A 57 24.74 2.68 -16.01
C GLN A 57 24.92 4.12 -15.51
N VAL A 58 23.95 4.66 -14.75
CA VAL A 58 23.99 6.03 -14.21
C VAL A 58 25.17 6.23 -13.27
N HIS A 59 25.44 5.23 -12.40
CA HIS A 59 26.52 5.31 -11.41
C HIS A 59 27.83 4.68 -11.87
N ASN A 60 27.90 4.16 -13.10
CA ASN A 60 29.05 3.42 -13.64
C ASN A 60 29.58 2.36 -12.65
N SER A 61 28.67 1.59 -12.07
CA SER A 61 28.94 0.62 -11.02
C SER A 61 28.64 -0.82 -11.48
N SER A 62 28.98 -1.81 -10.64
CA SER A 62 28.58 -3.19 -10.92
C SER A 62 27.08 -3.39 -10.72
N ILE A 63 26.51 -4.43 -11.34
CA ILE A 63 25.10 -4.80 -11.12
C ILE A 63 24.82 -5.10 -9.65
N GLN A 64 25.78 -5.69 -8.92
CA GLN A 64 25.64 -5.95 -7.48
C GLN A 64 25.51 -4.63 -6.70
N ASP A 65 26.43 -3.69 -6.93
CA ASP A 65 26.43 -2.39 -6.25
C ASP A 65 25.15 -1.61 -6.57
N ALA A 66 24.64 -1.71 -7.80
CA ALA A 66 23.40 -1.06 -8.20
C ALA A 66 22.16 -1.66 -7.49
N MET A 67 22.11 -2.98 -7.29
CA MET A 67 21.03 -3.61 -6.51
C MET A 67 21.10 -3.19 -5.04
N GLU A 68 22.30 -3.20 -4.44
CA GLU A 68 22.50 -2.77 -3.04
C GLU A 68 22.13 -1.30 -2.85
N LEU A 69 22.52 -0.44 -3.80
CA LEU A 69 22.17 0.97 -3.81
C LEU A 69 20.66 1.17 -3.89
N LEU A 70 19.96 0.43 -4.78
CA LEU A 70 18.50 0.47 -4.86
C LEU A 70 17.85 0.10 -3.52
N CYS A 71 18.30 -0.98 -2.87
CA CYS A 71 17.78 -1.36 -1.55
C CYS A 71 18.07 -0.31 -0.48
N SER A 72 19.18 0.42 -0.58
CA SER A 72 19.53 1.50 0.36
C SER A 72 18.61 2.74 0.25
N TYR A 73 17.99 2.93 -0.92
CA TYR A 73 17.01 4.01 -1.13
C TYR A 73 15.62 3.67 -0.57
N LEU A 74 15.33 2.38 -0.34
CA LEU A 74 14.03 1.95 0.16
C LEU A 74 13.87 2.22 1.67
N PRO A 75 12.63 2.45 2.15
CA PRO A 75 12.38 2.71 3.55
C PRO A 75 12.76 1.56 4.50
N GLU A 76 13.38 1.91 5.62
CA GLU A 76 13.68 0.98 6.73
C GLU A 76 12.43 0.57 7.51
N LYS A 77 11.36 1.37 7.46
CA LYS A 77 10.07 1.06 8.09
C LYS A 77 8.99 1.02 6.99
N PRO A 78 8.17 -0.04 6.92
CA PRO A 78 8.10 -1.23 7.78
C PRO A 78 9.07 -2.37 7.35
N ASN A 79 10.35 -2.07 7.09
CA ASN A 79 11.40 -3.00 6.64
C ASN A 79 11.35 -3.40 5.15
N VAL A 80 11.03 -2.44 4.28
CA VAL A 80 11.04 -2.64 2.81
C VAL A 80 12.47 -2.86 2.30
N SER A 81 13.45 -2.13 2.86
CA SER A 81 14.86 -2.31 2.54
C SER A 81 15.36 -3.73 2.86
N GLY A 82 15.03 -4.28 4.03
CA GLY A 82 15.42 -5.65 4.39
C GLY A 82 14.80 -6.71 3.47
N LEU A 83 13.56 -6.49 3.03
CA LEU A 83 12.90 -7.34 2.03
C LEU A 83 13.65 -7.33 0.70
N CYS A 84 14.11 -6.16 0.27
CA CYS A 84 14.91 -6.00 -0.95
C CYS A 84 16.24 -6.76 -0.87
N THR A 85 16.94 -6.67 0.26
CA THR A 85 18.19 -7.42 0.48
C THR A 85 17.97 -8.93 0.39
N VAL A 86 16.88 -9.45 0.97
CA VAL A 86 16.51 -10.86 0.83
C VAL A 86 16.29 -11.25 -0.64
N LEU A 87 15.63 -10.40 -1.43
CA LEU A 87 15.46 -10.65 -2.86
C LEU A 87 16.79 -10.68 -3.62
N ILE A 88 17.76 -9.84 -3.26
CA ILE A 88 19.12 -9.90 -3.82
C ILE A 88 19.78 -11.24 -3.50
N GLU A 89 19.70 -11.73 -2.26
CA GLU A 89 20.30 -13.01 -1.87
C GLU A 89 19.71 -14.20 -2.64
N ILE A 90 18.45 -14.10 -3.04
CA ILE A 90 17.73 -15.14 -3.78
C ILE A 90 18.02 -15.05 -5.28
N TYR A 91 17.87 -13.87 -5.87
CA TYR A 91 17.83 -13.65 -7.32
C TYR A 91 19.09 -13.00 -7.88
N GLY A 92 19.83 -12.25 -7.06
CA GLY A 92 20.91 -11.36 -7.48
C GLY A 92 22.02 -12.06 -8.26
N ALA A 93 22.47 -13.24 -7.81
CA ALA A 93 23.53 -13.98 -8.51
C ALA A 93 23.16 -14.35 -9.96
N GLU A 94 21.90 -14.69 -10.22
CA GLU A 94 21.44 -15.03 -11.58
C GLU A 94 21.16 -13.78 -12.42
N ILE A 95 20.59 -12.74 -11.81
CA ILE A 95 20.40 -11.43 -12.46
C ILE A 95 21.76 -10.88 -12.93
N ILE A 96 22.79 -10.91 -12.08
CA ILE A 96 24.14 -10.46 -12.43
C ILE A 96 24.69 -11.24 -13.63
N LYS A 97 24.60 -12.58 -13.61
CA LYS A 97 25.08 -13.39 -14.74
C LYS A 97 24.37 -13.03 -16.04
N LEU A 98 23.05 -12.90 -16.00
CA LEU A 98 22.24 -12.63 -17.18
C LEU A 98 22.48 -11.21 -17.73
N LEU A 99 22.53 -10.21 -16.87
CA LEU A 99 22.83 -8.82 -17.27
C LEU A 99 24.27 -8.66 -17.78
N ASN A 100 25.24 -9.40 -17.22
CA ASN A 100 26.61 -9.44 -17.75
C ASN A 100 26.68 -10.05 -19.16
N HIS A 101 25.75 -10.93 -19.51
CA HIS A 101 25.58 -11.45 -20.88
C HIS A 101 24.81 -10.49 -21.81
N LYS A 102 24.50 -9.27 -21.34
CA LYS A 102 23.77 -8.24 -22.10
C LYS A 102 22.34 -8.65 -22.50
N TRP A 103 21.71 -9.50 -21.69
CA TRP A 103 20.28 -9.74 -21.80
C TRP A 103 19.49 -8.61 -21.15
N ASN A 104 18.39 -8.20 -21.77
CA ASN A 104 17.48 -7.19 -21.23
C ASN A 104 16.48 -7.79 -20.22
N GLY A 105 15.73 -6.91 -19.54
CA GLY A 105 14.73 -7.31 -18.53
C GLY A 105 13.73 -8.37 -18.99
N ASP A 106 13.25 -8.29 -20.24
CA ASP A 106 12.31 -9.29 -20.78
C ASP A 106 12.94 -10.69 -20.78
N VAL A 107 14.12 -10.83 -21.38
CA VAL A 107 14.80 -12.13 -21.49
C VAL A 107 15.19 -12.66 -20.11
N VAL A 108 15.67 -11.79 -19.22
CA VAL A 108 16.05 -12.14 -17.84
C VAL A 108 14.86 -12.74 -17.10
N CYS A 109 13.72 -12.03 -17.07
CA CYS A 109 12.55 -12.43 -16.28
C CYS A 109 11.85 -13.67 -16.82
N HIS A 110 11.82 -13.85 -18.13
CA HIS A 110 11.34 -15.08 -18.75
C HIS A 110 12.27 -16.28 -18.49
N ALA A 111 13.58 -16.10 -18.55
CA ALA A 111 14.55 -17.16 -18.25
C ALA A 111 14.49 -17.61 -16.79
N MET A 112 14.21 -16.68 -15.87
CA MET A 112 14.04 -16.92 -14.44
C MET A 112 12.66 -17.47 -14.07
N LYS A 113 11.76 -17.68 -15.05
CA LYS A 113 10.39 -18.17 -14.86
C LYS A 113 9.49 -17.27 -14.00
N LEU A 114 9.85 -16.00 -13.87
CA LEU A 114 9.01 -14.97 -13.25
C LEU A 114 7.97 -14.43 -14.23
N CYS A 115 8.21 -14.59 -15.52
CA CYS A 115 7.24 -14.39 -16.59
C CYS A 115 6.78 -15.72 -17.20
N ASN A 116 5.48 -15.80 -17.53
CA ASN A 116 4.91 -16.97 -18.18
C ASN A 116 5.48 -17.16 -19.59
N ASN A 117 5.80 -18.41 -19.91
CA ASN A 117 6.29 -18.82 -21.22
C ASN A 117 5.31 -19.82 -21.84
N ASP A 118 4.09 -19.36 -22.13
CA ASP A 118 3.10 -20.18 -22.82
C ASP A 118 3.55 -20.40 -24.28
N PRO A 119 3.78 -21.65 -24.73
CA PRO A 119 4.20 -21.96 -26.09
C PRO A 119 3.19 -21.47 -27.14
N ASP A 120 1.91 -21.40 -26.78
CA ASP A 120 0.79 -21.09 -27.67
C ASP A 120 0.50 -19.59 -27.71
N GLN A 121 1.14 -18.78 -26.86
CA GLN A 121 0.97 -17.34 -26.83
C GLN A 121 2.25 -16.60 -27.31
N PRO A 122 2.09 -15.41 -27.90
CA PRO A 122 3.22 -14.53 -28.13
C PRO A 122 3.87 -14.16 -26.81
N VAL A 123 5.21 -14.07 -26.81
CA VAL A 123 5.95 -13.62 -25.63
C VAL A 123 5.76 -12.11 -25.49
N CYS A 124 5.23 -11.67 -24.35
CA CYS A 124 5.14 -10.25 -24.02
C CYS A 124 6.56 -9.68 -23.84
N HIS A 125 6.84 -8.51 -24.42
CA HIS A 125 8.13 -7.86 -24.31
C HIS A 125 7.97 -6.34 -24.30
N ILE A 126 8.76 -5.66 -23.47
CA ILE A 126 8.81 -4.20 -23.39
C ILE A 126 9.93 -3.65 -24.29
N TYR A 127 11.06 -4.36 -24.34
CA TYR A 127 12.23 -3.97 -25.11
C TYR A 127 12.14 -4.43 -26.55
N GLN A 128 13.00 -3.86 -27.38
CA GLN A 128 13.20 -4.35 -28.75
C GLN A 128 13.66 -5.82 -28.72
N GLN A 129 13.08 -6.63 -29.60
CA GLN A 129 13.39 -8.05 -29.62
C GLN A 129 14.87 -8.29 -30.00
N PRO A 130 15.53 -9.26 -29.34
CA PRO A 130 16.88 -9.66 -29.70
C PRO A 130 16.99 -10.14 -31.15
N LYS A 131 18.15 -9.91 -31.77
CA LYS A 131 18.47 -10.47 -33.10
C LYS A 131 18.35 -11.99 -33.05
N GLY A 132 17.47 -12.57 -33.87
CA GLY A 132 17.18 -14.02 -33.88
C GLY A 132 15.92 -14.44 -33.12
N GLY A 133 15.22 -13.50 -32.49
CA GLY A 133 13.91 -13.70 -31.87
C GLY A 133 13.98 -14.01 -30.38
N ILE A 134 13.01 -13.47 -29.62
CA ILE A 134 12.99 -13.52 -28.15
C ILE A 134 12.98 -14.94 -27.58
N ARG A 135 12.26 -15.89 -28.20
CA ARG A 135 12.23 -17.29 -27.73
C ARG A 135 13.61 -17.95 -27.76
N LYS A 136 14.42 -17.67 -28.79
CA LYS A 136 15.79 -18.20 -28.87
C LYS A 136 16.69 -17.58 -27.80
N ALA A 137 16.55 -16.28 -27.55
CA ALA A 137 17.26 -15.59 -26.48
C ALA A 137 16.91 -16.16 -25.10
N ILE A 138 15.61 -16.36 -24.81
CA ILE A 138 15.15 -16.99 -23.55
C ILE A 138 15.76 -18.38 -23.39
N MET A 139 15.71 -19.23 -24.43
CA MET A 139 16.32 -20.57 -24.38
C MET A 139 17.83 -20.55 -24.13
N GLN A 140 18.55 -19.52 -24.60
CA GLN A 140 19.98 -19.35 -24.34
C GLN A 140 20.22 -18.90 -22.91
N ALA A 141 19.49 -17.88 -22.44
CA ALA A 141 19.56 -17.38 -21.08
C ALA A 141 19.22 -18.46 -20.03
N GLU A 142 18.21 -19.30 -20.29
CA GLU A 142 17.86 -20.43 -19.42
C GLU A 142 19.01 -21.42 -19.23
N LYS A 143 19.87 -21.62 -20.23
CA LYS A 143 21.03 -22.52 -20.10
C LYS A 143 22.05 -21.96 -19.11
N THR A 144 22.20 -20.64 -19.05
CA THR A 144 23.06 -19.95 -18.07
C THR A 144 22.55 -20.14 -16.64
N VAL A 145 21.23 -20.10 -16.43
CA VAL A 145 20.59 -20.24 -15.11
C VAL A 145 20.50 -21.70 -14.66
N LYS A 146 20.20 -22.65 -15.56
CA LYS A 146 20.08 -24.09 -15.21
C LYS A 146 21.37 -24.71 -14.66
N GLN A 147 22.52 -24.07 -14.89
CA GLN A 147 23.80 -24.49 -14.32
C GLN A 147 23.94 -24.12 -12.83
N SER A 148 23.00 -23.35 -12.26
CA SER A 148 23.01 -22.98 -10.85
C SER A 148 21.89 -23.67 -10.05
N ASN A 149 22.08 -23.79 -8.74
CA ASN A 149 21.09 -24.36 -7.80
C ASN A 149 19.84 -23.47 -7.57
N PHE A 150 19.59 -22.52 -8.48
CA PHE A 150 18.54 -21.50 -8.41
C PHE A 150 17.13 -22.06 -8.23
N MET A 151 16.79 -23.11 -8.99
CA MET A 151 15.43 -23.68 -9.01
C MET A 151 14.96 -24.14 -7.61
N LYS A 152 15.86 -24.60 -6.74
CA LYS A 152 15.52 -25.04 -5.38
C LYS A 152 15.26 -23.87 -4.40
N LYS A 153 15.87 -22.70 -4.63
CA LYS A 153 15.69 -21.51 -3.77
C LYS A 153 14.39 -20.77 -4.11
N SER A 154 14.03 -20.69 -5.39
CA SER A 154 12.81 -20.00 -5.85
C SER A 154 11.51 -20.66 -5.36
N GLU A 155 11.46 -21.99 -5.29
CA GLU A 155 10.30 -22.74 -4.79
C GLU A 155 10.02 -22.51 -3.29
N ILE A 156 11.07 -22.29 -2.50
CA ILE A 156 10.96 -21.96 -1.07
C ILE A 156 10.33 -20.57 -0.87
N VAL A 157 10.72 -19.60 -1.71
CA VAL A 157 10.27 -18.21 -1.59
C VAL A 157 8.83 -18.05 -2.02
N SER A 158 8.41 -18.70 -3.11
CA SER A 158 6.99 -18.75 -3.50
C SER A 158 6.14 -19.25 -2.33
N ASN A 159 6.53 -20.35 -1.68
CA ASN A 159 5.77 -20.90 -0.55
C ASN A 159 5.74 -19.99 0.70
N VAL A 160 6.72 -19.09 0.86
CA VAL A 160 6.81 -18.15 2.00
C VAL A 160 6.06 -16.84 1.73
N TYR A 161 6.13 -16.30 0.50
CA TYR A 161 5.45 -15.06 0.10
C TYR A 161 3.94 -15.26 -0.16
N LEU A 162 3.54 -16.42 -0.69
CA LEU A 162 2.16 -16.73 -1.09
C LEU A 162 1.18 -16.88 0.09
N LYS A 163 1.64 -16.69 1.33
CA LYS A 163 0.84 -16.78 2.56
C LYS A 163 0.87 -15.53 3.42
N LEU A 164 1.20 -14.37 2.83
CA LEU A 164 1.16 -13.09 3.55
C LEU A 164 -0.23 -12.87 4.19
N CYS A 165 -1.35 -12.91 3.45
CA CYS A 165 -2.70 -12.80 4.05
C CYS A 165 -3.15 -14.04 4.86
N SER A 166 -2.39 -15.14 4.84
CA SER A 166 -2.65 -16.30 5.69
C SER A 166 -2.03 -16.15 7.09
N LEU A 167 -1.12 -15.19 7.27
CA LEU A 167 -0.56 -14.84 8.57
C LEU A 167 -1.57 -14.00 9.35
N PRO A 168 -1.87 -14.33 10.63
CA PRO A 168 -2.90 -13.63 11.41
C PRO A 168 -2.72 -12.10 11.47
N ILE A 169 -1.49 -11.61 11.51
CA ILE A 169 -1.17 -10.18 11.58
C ILE A 169 -1.49 -9.45 10.26
N LEU A 170 -1.23 -10.10 9.13
CA LEU A 170 -1.42 -9.53 7.79
C LEU A 170 -2.83 -9.79 7.26
N ARG A 171 -3.54 -10.77 7.81
CA ARG A 171 -4.96 -11.02 7.52
C ARG A 171 -5.82 -9.80 7.81
N ASN A 172 -5.60 -9.15 8.96
CA ASN A 172 -6.35 -7.94 9.32
C ASN A 172 -6.12 -6.81 8.30
N ILE A 173 -4.89 -6.68 7.80
CA ILE A 173 -4.54 -5.71 6.74
C ILE A 173 -5.28 -6.06 5.44
N CYS A 174 -5.27 -7.33 5.04
CA CYS A 174 -5.95 -7.78 3.82
C CYS A 174 -7.49 -7.66 3.93
N ASP A 175 -8.07 -7.97 5.09
CA ASP A 175 -9.50 -7.86 5.35
C ASP A 175 -9.96 -6.39 5.30
N ALA A 176 -9.19 -5.44 5.88
CA ALA A 176 -9.51 -4.00 5.80
C ALA A 176 -9.51 -3.47 4.35
N MET A 177 -8.59 -3.95 3.52
CA MET A 177 -8.59 -3.65 2.08
C MET A 177 -9.80 -4.26 1.37
N GLU A 178 -10.28 -5.43 1.82
CA GLU A 178 -11.45 -6.09 1.23
C GLU A 178 -12.79 -5.51 1.69
N THR A 179 -12.88 -4.90 2.88
CA THR A 179 -14.13 -4.31 3.41
C THR A 179 -14.29 -2.80 3.19
N SER A 180 -13.24 -2.07 2.77
CA SER A 180 -13.27 -0.59 2.61
C SER A 180 -13.61 0.16 3.90
N THR A 181 -13.32 -0.46 5.03
CA THR A 181 -13.45 0.11 6.37
C THR A 181 -12.07 0.32 6.97
N PRO A 182 -11.88 1.34 7.82
CA PRO A 182 -10.59 1.57 8.45
C PRO A 182 -10.11 0.34 9.24
N LEU A 183 -8.80 0.08 9.22
CA LEU A 183 -8.22 -0.96 10.06
C LEU A 183 -8.17 -0.55 11.54
N GLU A 184 -7.83 0.72 11.79
CA GLU A 184 -7.81 1.31 13.13
C GLU A 184 -9.11 2.10 13.31
N ASP A 185 -10.09 1.46 13.93
CA ASP A 185 -11.42 2.01 14.24
C ASP A 185 -11.92 1.30 15.52
N PHE A 186 -11.70 1.92 16.69
CA PHE A 186 -11.93 1.30 18.00
C PHE A 186 -13.40 1.28 18.42
N ASP A 187 -14.24 2.20 17.93
CA ASP A 187 -15.65 2.29 18.28
C ASP A 187 -16.62 1.83 17.16
N HIS A 188 -16.07 1.50 15.99
CA HIS A 188 -16.75 0.93 14.83
C HIS A 188 -17.74 1.87 14.13
N ASP A 189 -17.44 3.17 14.08
CA ASP A 189 -18.22 4.14 13.32
C ASP A 189 -17.77 4.34 11.86
N ASN A 190 -16.72 3.64 11.44
CA ASN A 190 -16.06 3.68 10.13
C ASN A 190 -15.23 4.93 9.83
N PHE A 191 -14.97 5.78 10.82
CA PHE A 191 -13.96 6.82 10.77
C PHE A 191 -12.72 6.37 11.53
N SER A 192 -11.65 7.15 11.46
CA SER A 192 -10.38 6.77 12.05
C SER A 192 -9.51 7.97 12.39
N GLY A 193 -8.81 7.88 13.50
CA GLY A 193 -7.67 8.75 13.81
C GLY A 193 -6.42 8.52 12.96
N PHE A 194 -6.29 7.37 12.28
CA PHE A 194 -5.11 6.96 11.50
C PHE A 194 -5.22 7.34 10.01
N PRO A 195 -4.13 7.75 9.31
CA PRO A 195 -4.22 8.26 7.93
C PRO A 195 -4.60 7.21 6.89
N THR A 196 -3.82 6.14 6.80
CA THR A 196 -3.88 5.17 5.71
C THR A 196 -4.74 3.98 6.10
N LEU A 197 -4.68 2.86 5.35
CA LEU A 197 -5.45 1.64 5.67
C LEU A 197 -6.95 1.94 5.84
N ARG A 198 -7.49 2.69 4.86
CA ARG A 198 -8.89 3.17 4.82
C ARG A 198 -9.29 4.18 5.91
N GLY A 199 -8.32 4.77 6.62
CA GLY A 199 -8.55 5.82 7.63
C GLY A 199 -8.76 7.23 7.06
N TYR A 200 -8.26 8.28 7.72
CA TYR A 200 -8.66 9.66 7.43
C TYR A 200 -8.18 10.23 6.09
N HIS A 201 -7.29 9.55 5.36
CA HIS A 201 -7.05 9.92 3.96
C HIS A 201 -8.30 9.69 3.10
N TRP A 202 -9.15 8.74 3.49
CA TRP A 202 -10.35 8.31 2.78
C TRP A 202 -11.61 9.00 3.30
N ARG A 203 -11.69 9.29 4.60
CA ARG A 203 -12.85 9.92 5.24
C ARG A 203 -12.41 11.01 6.20
N GLY A 204 -13.33 11.85 6.69
CA GLY A 204 -13.03 12.80 7.76
C GLY A 204 -12.28 12.15 8.93
N ARG A 205 -11.29 12.84 9.49
CA ARG A 205 -10.62 12.32 10.68
C ARG A 205 -11.59 12.29 11.86
N ASP A 206 -11.67 11.14 12.51
CA ASP A 206 -12.40 11.01 13.75
C ASP A 206 -11.74 11.83 14.87
N CYS A 207 -12.54 12.61 15.57
CA CYS A 207 -12.13 13.41 16.71
C CYS A 207 -12.21 12.64 18.04
N ASN A 208 -12.92 11.51 18.11
CA ASN A 208 -12.98 10.65 19.27
C ASN A 208 -13.27 9.17 18.94
N ASP A 209 -12.20 8.42 18.64
CA ASP A 209 -12.18 6.97 18.32
C ASP A 209 -12.60 6.04 19.48
N PHE A 210 -13.29 6.56 20.50
CA PHE A 210 -13.79 5.77 21.64
C PHE A 210 -15.29 5.96 21.86
N ASP A 211 -15.96 6.73 21.01
CA ASP A 211 -17.38 7.02 21.09
C ASP A 211 -17.98 7.04 19.68
N MET A 212 -18.58 5.91 19.29
CA MET A 212 -19.27 5.71 17.99
C MET A 212 -20.34 6.74 17.66
N SER A 213 -20.68 7.59 18.63
CA SER A 213 -21.64 8.65 18.49
C SER A 213 -21.01 10.02 18.17
N ILE A 214 -19.70 10.09 17.92
CA ILE A 214 -18.96 11.31 17.60
C ILE A 214 -18.18 11.07 16.30
N TYR A 215 -18.63 11.67 15.19
CA TYR A 215 -17.95 11.50 13.89
C TYR A 215 -18.32 12.57 12.87
N PRO A 216 -17.49 12.80 11.84
CA PRO A 216 -17.76 13.73 10.74
C PRO A 216 -19.14 13.57 10.07
N GLY A 217 -19.85 14.69 9.91
CA GLY A 217 -21.15 14.75 9.21
C GLY A 217 -22.38 14.44 10.07
N LYS A 218 -22.19 14.23 11.38
CA LYS A 218 -23.31 14.08 12.31
C LYS A 218 -24.02 15.42 12.59
N ARG A 219 -25.31 15.36 12.91
CA ARG A 219 -26.00 16.55 13.48
C ARG A 219 -25.48 16.79 14.89
N PRO A 220 -25.16 18.05 15.26
CA PRO A 220 -24.56 18.35 16.54
C PRO A 220 -25.50 17.99 17.70
N ARG A 221 -24.94 17.40 18.75
CA ARG A 221 -25.65 17.02 19.98
C ARG A 221 -25.73 18.24 20.89
N ASP A 222 -26.94 18.71 21.17
CA ASP A 222 -27.17 19.89 22.01
C ASP A 222 -26.33 21.11 21.56
N TRP A 223 -26.20 21.27 20.24
CA TRP A 223 -25.36 22.30 19.60
C TRP A 223 -23.89 22.27 20.05
N ASP A 224 -23.36 21.08 20.31
CA ASP A 224 -21.96 20.82 20.67
C ASP A 224 -21.48 21.70 21.83
N ALA A 225 -22.40 21.97 22.75
CA ALA A 225 -22.18 22.85 23.88
C ALA A 225 -21.06 22.37 24.82
N LEU A 226 -20.90 21.06 24.98
CA LEU A 226 -19.92 20.45 25.88
C LEU A 226 -18.77 19.74 25.15
N ASN A 227 -19.06 19.12 24.01
CA ASN A 227 -18.09 18.44 23.16
C ASN A 227 -18.48 18.55 21.69
N ASP A 228 -17.47 18.54 20.82
CA ASP A 228 -17.64 18.45 19.37
C ASP A 228 -18.11 17.03 19.02
N SER A 229 -19.35 16.89 18.55
CA SER A 229 -19.98 15.61 18.25
C SER A 229 -19.99 15.28 16.76
N ASN A 230 -19.61 16.24 15.92
CA ASN A 230 -19.57 16.07 14.47
C ASN A 230 -18.18 16.34 13.85
N CYS A 231 -17.17 16.53 14.70
CA CYS A 231 -15.77 16.71 14.35
C CYS A 231 -15.46 17.88 13.41
N ASN A 232 -16.34 18.89 13.34
CA ASN A 232 -16.14 20.06 12.49
C ASN A 232 -15.21 21.12 13.16
N GLY A 233 -14.87 20.94 14.44
CA GLY A 233 -14.03 21.82 15.23
C GLY A 233 -14.75 23.01 15.89
N ILE A 234 -16.08 23.07 15.80
CA ILE A 234 -16.94 24.13 16.35
C ILE A 234 -17.72 23.54 17.52
N TRP A 235 -17.46 24.03 18.73
CA TRP A 235 -18.10 23.54 19.95
C TRP A 235 -17.92 24.57 21.08
N GLY A 236 -18.60 24.37 22.20
CA GLY A 236 -18.55 25.27 23.34
C GLY A 236 -19.48 26.48 23.22
N PHE A 237 -19.26 27.48 24.05
CA PHE A 237 -20.13 28.65 24.19
C PHE A 237 -19.40 29.94 23.87
N ASP A 238 -20.12 30.87 23.26
CA ASP A 238 -19.68 32.26 23.16
C ASP A 238 -19.74 32.91 24.56
N PRO A 239 -18.63 33.44 25.09
CA PRO A 239 -18.58 34.03 26.42
C PRO A 239 -19.40 35.32 26.55
N GLU A 240 -19.77 35.98 25.44
CA GLU A 240 -20.50 37.24 25.47
C GLU A 240 -22.00 37.06 25.71
N ASP A 241 -22.62 36.05 25.06
CA ASP A 241 -24.06 35.83 25.06
C ASP A 241 -24.48 34.45 25.59
N GLY A 242 -23.53 33.55 25.84
CA GLY A 242 -23.77 32.19 26.32
C GLY A 242 -24.40 31.26 25.29
N ILE A 243 -24.46 31.64 24.01
CA ILE A 243 -25.03 30.82 22.93
C ILE A 243 -23.95 29.83 22.44
N PRO A 244 -24.29 28.54 22.21
CA PRO A 244 -23.34 27.60 21.63
C PRO A 244 -22.82 28.06 20.26
N HIS A 245 -21.50 27.91 20.04
CA HIS A 245 -20.87 28.35 18.79
C HIS A 245 -21.45 27.65 17.56
N GLU A 246 -21.70 26.35 17.65
CA GLU A 246 -22.31 25.54 16.59
C GLU A 246 -23.68 26.10 16.19
N LYS A 247 -24.49 26.51 17.18
CA LYS A 247 -25.79 27.14 16.91
C LYS A 247 -25.61 28.47 16.21
N LYS A 248 -24.78 29.34 16.76
CA LYS A 248 -24.57 30.70 16.25
C LYS A 248 -24.01 30.72 14.82
N PHE A 249 -23.14 29.78 14.49
CA PHE A 249 -22.42 29.76 13.21
C PHE A 249 -23.02 28.81 12.17
N CYS A 250 -23.69 27.73 12.59
CA CYS A 250 -24.12 26.67 11.68
C CYS A 250 -25.65 26.50 11.60
N GLU A 251 -26.43 27.02 12.57
CA GLU A 251 -27.90 26.98 12.49
C GLU A 251 -28.41 27.71 11.24
N GLY A 252 -29.23 27.04 10.44
CA GLY A 252 -29.74 27.59 9.18
C GLY A 252 -28.74 27.62 8.03
N THR A 253 -27.48 27.22 8.25
CA THR A 253 -26.55 26.93 7.16
C THR A 253 -26.85 25.54 6.61
N ASP A 254 -26.98 25.39 5.29
CA ASP A 254 -27.29 24.12 4.63
C ASP A 254 -26.05 23.20 4.66
N THR A 255 -25.75 22.60 5.82
CA THR A 255 -24.59 21.74 6.03
C THR A 255 -24.74 20.43 5.29
N LYS A 256 -23.71 20.07 4.52
CA LYS A 256 -23.72 18.92 3.62
C LYS A 256 -22.32 18.33 3.48
N GLY A 257 -22.24 17.02 3.65
CA GLY A 257 -21.05 16.24 3.34
C GLY A 257 -20.91 15.96 1.85
N ILE A 258 -19.68 15.59 1.47
CA ILE A 258 -19.37 15.07 0.14
C ILE A 258 -19.04 13.58 0.22
N ILE A 259 -19.75 12.77 -0.56
CA ILE A 259 -19.47 11.35 -0.71
C ILE A 259 -19.21 11.08 -2.18
N VAL A 260 -18.07 10.47 -2.50
CA VAL A 260 -17.78 9.97 -3.84
C VAL A 260 -17.86 8.45 -3.83
N LEU A 261 -18.68 7.90 -4.74
CA LEU A 261 -18.67 6.49 -5.11
C LEU A 261 -17.90 6.38 -6.42
N GLY A 262 -16.76 5.71 -6.44
CA GLY A 262 -15.90 5.77 -7.62
C GLY A 262 -14.91 4.63 -7.77
N ASP A 263 -14.05 4.77 -8.76
CA ASP A 263 -12.99 3.83 -9.11
C ASP A 263 -11.60 4.41 -8.77
N SER A 264 -10.54 3.81 -9.34
CA SER A 264 -9.16 4.30 -9.26
C SER A 264 -8.99 5.78 -9.61
N ALA A 265 -9.78 6.34 -10.52
CA ALA A 265 -9.67 7.75 -10.88
C ALA A 265 -10.21 8.65 -9.77
N ALA A 266 -11.32 8.26 -9.14
CA ALA A 266 -11.89 8.99 -8.01
C ALA A 266 -11.00 8.90 -6.75
N ALA A 267 -10.36 7.76 -6.53
CA ALA A 267 -9.39 7.55 -5.45
C ALA A 267 -8.03 8.21 -5.70
N HIS A 268 -7.80 8.70 -6.92
CA HIS A 268 -6.53 9.27 -7.37
C HIS A 268 -5.39 8.24 -7.31
N PHE A 269 -5.56 7.11 -7.99
CA PHE A 269 -4.51 6.12 -8.20
C PHE A 269 -3.29 6.78 -8.87
N HIS A 270 -2.13 6.65 -8.22
CA HIS A 270 -0.91 7.29 -8.71
C HIS A 270 0.34 6.52 -8.28
N ILE A 271 1.18 6.20 -9.27
CA ILE A 271 2.54 5.71 -9.08
C ILE A 271 3.50 6.86 -9.45
N PRO A 272 4.26 7.41 -8.48
CA PRO A 272 5.22 8.47 -8.75
C PRO A 272 6.26 8.04 -9.81
N PRO A 273 6.41 8.78 -10.93
CA PRO A 273 7.39 8.43 -11.97
C PRO A 273 8.84 8.46 -11.45
N GLN A 274 9.09 9.19 -10.36
CA GLN A 274 10.38 9.25 -9.68
C GLN A 274 10.83 7.86 -9.22
N TRP A 275 9.89 6.97 -8.83
CA TRP A 275 10.20 5.59 -8.44
C TRP A 275 10.79 4.75 -9.59
N MET A 276 10.59 5.18 -10.83
CA MET A 276 11.04 4.49 -12.05
C MET A 276 12.16 5.24 -12.79
N THR A 277 12.65 6.35 -12.24
CA THR A 277 13.62 7.22 -12.93
C THR A 277 14.98 7.18 -12.23
N ALA A 278 15.85 6.28 -12.68
CA ALA A 278 17.16 6.03 -12.05
C ALA A 278 18.05 7.28 -11.92
N LEU A 279 17.99 8.21 -12.88
CA LEU A 279 18.83 9.41 -12.92
C LEU A 279 18.74 10.29 -11.67
N ASN A 280 17.55 10.37 -11.06
CA ASN A 280 17.27 11.26 -9.93
C ASN A 280 16.87 10.47 -8.68
N MET A 281 17.15 9.17 -8.65
CA MET A 281 16.70 8.29 -7.57
C MET A 281 17.56 8.49 -6.31
N SER A 282 16.89 8.57 -5.16
CA SER A 282 17.51 8.77 -3.86
C SER A 282 16.66 8.16 -2.74
N LYS A 283 17.11 8.28 -1.49
CA LYS A 283 16.32 7.84 -0.31
C LYS A 283 14.99 8.59 -0.19
N GLU A 284 14.97 9.87 -0.57
CA GLU A 284 13.78 10.72 -0.55
C GLU A 284 12.75 10.29 -1.61
N THR A 285 13.21 9.68 -2.70
CA THR A 285 12.33 9.22 -3.80
C THR A 285 11.25 8.24 -3.30
N PHE A 286 11.59 7.39 -2.34
CA PHE A 286 10.69 6.36 -1.82
C PHE A 286 10.11 6.68 -0.44
N ALA A 287 10.23 7.92 0.04
CA ALA A 287 9.71 8.32 1.35
C ALA A 287 8.20 8.04 1.49
N ASP A 288 7.45 8.22 0.41
CA ASP A 288 5.99 8.06 0.38
C ASP A 288 5.56 6.61 0.10
N LEU A 289 6.49 5.71 -0.25
CA LEU A 289 6.19 4.33 -0.64
C LEU A 289 5.37 3.58 0.42
N PRO A 290 5.68 3.63 1.74
CA PRO A 290 4.89 2.91 2.73
C PRO A 290 3.46 3.43 2.82
N MET A 291 3.28 4.75 2.77
CA MET A 291 1.97 5.38 2.80
C MET A 291 1.15 4.99 1.56
N ALA A 292 1.75 5.10 0.38
CA ALA A 292 1.10 4.76 -0.88
C ALA A 292 0.69 3.28 -0.91
N LEU A 293 1.56 2.36 -0.49
CA LEU A 293 1.22 0.94 -0.39
C LEU A 293 0.05 0.68 0.58
N SER A 294 0.07 1.33 1.76
CA SER A 294 -1.02 1.24 2.74
C SER A 294 -2.31 1.93 2.29
N ASN A 295 -2.28 2.70 1.21
CA ASN A 295 -3.44 3.29 0.56
C ASN A 295 -3.72 2.65 -0.81
N GLU A 296 -3.24 1.43 -1.09
CA GLU A 296 -3.55 0.75 -2.35
C GLU A 296 -3.03 1.48 -3.61
N LEU A 297 -1.99 2.31 -3.44
CA LEU A 297 -1.45 3.26 -4.43
C LEU A 297 -2.42 4.40 -4.81
N ASP A 298 -3.49 4.56 -4.04
CA ASP A 298 -4.42 5.68 -4.12
C ASP A 298 -3.97 6.84 -3.23
N TRP A 299 -4.38 8.05 -3.63
CA TRP A 299 -4.02 9.29 -2.98
C TRP A 299 -5.28 10.15 -2.74
N PRO A 300 -6.30 9.62 -2.03
CA PRO A 300 -7.60 10.27 -1.89
C PRO A 300 -7.53 11.65 -1.23
N GLN A 301 -6.51 11.87 -0.37
CA GLN A 301 -6.22 13.16 0.26
C GLN A 301 -5.81 14.27 -0.73
N PHE A 302 -5.45 13.91 -1.96
CA PHE A 302 -5.16 14.82 -3.07
C PHE A 302 -6.16 14.68 -4.23
N SER A 303 -7.21 13.86 -4.07
CA SER A 303 -8.21 13.63 -5.13
C SER A 303 -9.05 14.87 -5.42
N LEU A 304 -9.68 14.87 -6.59
CA LEU A 304 -10.56 15.97 -7.01
C LEU A 304 -11.76 16.18 -6.08
N TYR A 305 -12.35 15.08 -5.60
CA TYR A 305 -13.63 15.13 -4.88
C TYR A 305 -13.47 15.25 -3.37
N THR A 306 -12.48 14.57 -2.79
CA THR A 306 -12.30 14.51 -1.32
C THR A 306 -10.91 14.96 -0.89
N GLY A 307 -10.13 15.55 -1.80
CA GLY A 307 -8.80 16.04 -1.50
C GLY A 307 -8.83 17.21 -0.51
N PHE A 308 -8.07 17.08 0.57
CA PHE A 308 -7.99 18.08 1.64
C PHE A 308 -6.56 18.61 1.83
N GLN A 309 -5.54 17.94 1.29
CA GLN A 309 -4.15 18.42 1.34
C GLN A 309 -3.88 19.34 0.15
N ASN A 310 -3.21 20.47 0.42
CA ASN A 310 -2.86 21.49 -0.59
C ASN A 310 -4.06 22.03 -1.40
N SER A 311 -5.29 21.92 -0.88
CA SER A 311 -6.47 22.48 -1.53
C SER A 311 -6.42 24.01 -1.49
N THR A 312 -6.40 24.61 -2.67
CA THR A 312 -6.54 26.07 -2.88
C THR A 312 -8.01 26.51 -2.91
N ASN A 313 -8.95 25.57 -2.89
CA ASN A 313 -10.38 25.89 -2.93
C ASN A 313 -10.88 26.26 -1.53
N GLY A 314 -11.17 27.55 -1.34
CA GLY A 314 -11.81 28.05 -0.14
C GLY A 314 -13.22 27.49 0.01
N ASN A 315 -13.46 26.77 1.11
CA ASN A 315 -14.79 26.21 1.42
C ASN A 315 -15.85 27.32 1.58
N LEU A 316 -17.01 27.09 0.96
CA LEU A 316 -18.19 27.97 1.00
C LEU A 316 -18.85 27.99 2.39
N ASN A 317 -18.91 26.84 3.07
CA ASN A 317 -19.41 26.69 4.45
C ASN A 317 -18.38 25.94 5.31
N ARG A 318 -17.91 26.57 6.40
CA ARG A 318 -16.89 26.00 7.29
C ARG A 318 -17.44 24.95 8.25
N CYS A 319 -18.75 24.91 8.46
CA CYS A 319 -19.41 23.87 9.26
C CYS A 319 -19.30 22.48 8.63
N ASN A 320 -18.97 22.39 7.33
CA ASN A 320 -18.72 21.12 6.62
C ASN A 320 -17.28 20.61 6.80
N HIS A 321 -16.51 21.12 7.76
CA HIS A 321 -15.16 20.65 8.00
C HIS A 321 -15.15 19.13 8.29
N ARG A 322 -14.23 18.40 7.65
CA ARG A 322 -14.07 16.93 7.67
C ARG A 322 -15.21 16.10 7.09
N ASP A 323 -16.33 16.68 6.69
CA ASP A 323 -17.46 15.91 6.16
C ASP A 323 -17.23 15.48 4.69
N TYR A 324 -16.28 14.57 4.49
CA TYR A 324 -15.94 13.94 3.23
C TYR A 324 -15.78 12.43 3.38
N GLN A 325 -16.16 11.67 2.34
CA GLN A 325 -15.95 10.23 2.27
C GLN A 325 -15.66 9.78 0.83
N SER A 326 -14.52 9.11 0.64
CA SER A 326 -14.13 8.46 -0.60
C SER A 326 -14.39 6.96 -0.52
N ILE A 327 -15.51 6.55 -1.09
CA ILE A 327 -15.90 5.15 -1.21
C ILE A 327 -15.53 4.68 -2.62
N ALA A 328 -14.22 4.63 -2.86
CA ALA A 328 -13.63 4.31 -4.15
C ALA A 328 -12.65 3.12 -4.08
N ARG A 329 -12.54 2.37 -5.18
CA ARG A 329 -11.64 1.21 -5.33
C ARG A 329 -11.05 1.08 -6.72
N ASN A 330 -9.87 0.47 -6.80
CA ASN A 330 -9.17 0.16 -8.06
C ASN A 330 -9.84 -0.92 -8.90
#